data_AF-A0A5C9CE64-F1
#
_entry.id   AF-A0A5C9CE64-F1
#
_cell.length_a   1.000
_cell.length_b   1.000
_cell.length_c   1.000
_cell.angle_alpha   90.00
_cell.angle_beta   90.00
_cell.angle_gamma   90.00
#
_symmetry.space_group_name_H-M   'P 1'
#
loop_
_entity.id
_entity.type
_entity.pdbx_description
1 polymer ?
#
loop_
_entity_poly.entity_id
_entity_poly.type
_entity_poly.pdbx_seq_one_letter_code
_entity_poly.pdbx_strand_id
1 'polypeptide(L)'
;MKNTMGSLGTGQVTGFRAPTESWDPTTEMLLRKIGVRHHVSDPTSSESRVPFFSRSEPALLEDKAIVVMPRTQMDDLNYLGLKLSNEKASELIALDFDYLHEAGALGVLSVHSQNYGADGLMAHLTPPYVKRLQSHRRDVWAASGAEISDWWRVRERVRFQDGKLIGDKFSFEVKAPGQVKGVTFYVMHPGANMEPKKVVSVQAGSPVPKLVKLDAWRSALIFSEVLSAGSYAFALSF
;
A
#
# COMPACT_ATOMS: atom_id res chain seq x y z
N MET A 1 -12.81 20.09 -34.41
CA MET A 1 -12.46 19.07 -33.40
C MET A 1 -11.19 19.50 -32.71
N LYS A 2 -11.15 19.47 -31.37
CA LYS A 2 -10.03 19.93 -30.55
C LYS A 2 -8.82 19.00 -30.76
N ASN A 3 -7.66 19.61 -31.03
CA ASN A 3 -6.36 18.94 -31.01
C ASN A 3 -6.01 18.59 -29.55
N THR A 4 -6.29 17.36 -29.14
CA THR A 4 -5.70 16.83 -27.91
C THR A 4 -4.30 16.32 -28.26
N MET A 5 -3.29 17.15 -28.00
CA MET A 5 -1.90 16.71 -27.95
C MET A 5 -1.72 15.86 -26.68
N GLY A 6 -1.98 14.56 -26.81
CA GLY A 6 -1.59 13.52 -25.87
C GLY A 6 -0.88 12.46 -26.68
N SER A 7 0.33 12.09 -26.27
CA SER A 7 1.13 11.08 -26.96
C SER A 7 0.31 9.82 -27.21
N LEU A 8 0.30 9.37 -28.47
CA LEU A 8 -0.09 8.03 -28.88
C LEU A 8 0.93 7.02 -28.31
N GLY A 9 0.97 6.88 -26.99
CA GLY A 9 1.58 5.75 -26.30
C GLY A 9 0.51 4.69 -26.13
N THR A 10 0.46 3.72 -27.04
CA THR A 10 -0.55 2.66 -27.15
C THR A 10 -0.38 1.57 -26.09
N GLY A 11 -0.28 1.97 -24.82
CA GLY A 11 -0.59 1.14 -23.66
C GLY A 11 -1.86 1.68 -23.01
N GLN A 12 -2.74 0.81 -22.52
CA GLN A 12 -3.88 1.26 -21.73
C GLN A 12 -3.35 2.04 -20.52
N VAL A 13 -3.55 3.36 -20.49
CA VAL A 13 -3.14 4.20 -19.36
C VAL A 13 -4.01 3.83 -18.16
N THR A 14 -3.42 3.15 -17.19
CA THR A 14 -4.14 2.68 -15.99
C THR A 14 -4.00 3.61 -14.80
N GLY A 15 -3.09 4.59 -14.87
CA GLY A 15 -2.77 5.51 -13.79
C GLY A 15 -3.03 6.97 -14.15
N PHE A 16 -3.40 7.78 -13.15
CA PHE A 16 -3.58 9.22 -13.29
C PHE A 16 -2.97 9.96 -12.09
N ARG A 17 -2.53 11.20 -12.30
CA ARG A 17 -2.19 12.16 -11.26
C ARG A 17 -2.71 13.51 -11.73
N ALA A 18 -3.57 14.12 -10.93
CA ALA A 18 -4.11 15.42 -11.27
C ALA A 18 -2.99 16.49 -11.33
N PRO A 19 -2.93 17.32 -12.38
CA PRO A 19 -2.13 18.53 -12.35
C PRO A 19 -2.48 19.36 -11.11
N THR A 20 -1.45 19.94 -10.48
CA THR A 20 -1.59 20.72 -9.23
C THR A 20 -2.34 20.00 -8.11
N GLU A 21 -2.37 18.66 -8.14
CA GLU A 21 -3.11 17.81 -7.20
C GLU A 21 -4.60 18.17 -7.07
N SER A 22 -5.17 18.82 -8.09
CA SER A 22 -6.53 19.38 -8.06
C SER A 22 -7.52 18.46 -8.79
N TRP A 23 -8.42 17.84 -8.05
CA TRP A 23 -9.40 16.88 -8.57
C TRP A 23 -10.70 16.92 -7.75
N ASP A 24 -11.76 16.32 -8.28
CA ASP A 24 -13.07 16.22 -7.63
C ASP A 24 -13.70 14.84 -7.90
N PRO A 25 -14.85 14.51 -7.28
CA PRO A 25 -15.52 13.24 -7.52
C PRO A 25 -15.85 13.00 -9.00
N THR A 26 -16.20 14.06 -9.74
CA THR A 26 -16.47 13.98 -11.18
C THR A 26 -15.26 13.48 -11.96
N THR A 27 -14.07 13.96 -11.61
CA THR A 27 -12.80 13.57 -12.22
C THR A 27 -12.58 12.07 -12.06
N GLU A 28 -12.72 11.52 -10.86
CA GLU A 28 -12.56 10.08 -10.61
C GLU A 28 -13.58 9.23 -11.37
N MET A 29 -14.84 9.65 -11.42
CA MET A 29 -15.88 8.98 -12.20
C MET A 29 -15.52 8.91 -13.69
N LEU A 30 -15.01 10.01 -14.26
CA LEU A 30 -14.61 10.07 -15.66
C LEU A 30 -13.36 9.22 -15.93
N LEU A 31 -12.35 9.30 -15.06
CA LEU A 31 -11.13 8.49 -15.14
C LEU A 31 -11.47 7.00 -15.17
N ARG A 32 -12.37 6.54 -14.29
CA ARG A 32 -12.81 5.14 -14.27
C ARG A 32 -13.49 4.75 -15.59
N LYS A 33 -14.37 5.60 -16.11
CA LYS A 33 -15.10 5.34 -17.38
C LYS A 33 -14.15 5.19 -18.57
N ILE A 34 -13.00 5.85 -18.56
CA ILE A 34 -11.96 5.72 -19.61
C ILE A 34 -10.92 4.62 -19.30
N GLY A 35 -11.11 3.84 -18.24
CA GLY A 35 -10.28 2.67 -17.93
C GLY A 35 -9.10 2.92 -16.99
N VAL A 36 -9.00 4.09 -16.37
CA VAL A 36 -8.02 4.33 -15.30
C VAL A 36 -8.42 3.52 -14.07
N ARG A 37 -7.41 2.88 -13.46
CA ARG A 37 -7.57 1.95 -12.33
C ARG A 37 -6.95 2.48 -11.04
N HIS A 38 -6.03 3.44 -11.12
CA HIS A 38 -5.45 4.08 -9.95
C HIS A 38 -5.18 5.57 -10.16
N HIS A 39 -5.17 6.31 -9.05
CA HIS A 39 -5.00 7.75 -9.02
C HIS A 39 -4.06 8.13 -7.88
N VAL A 40 -2.98 8.87 -8.16
CA VAL A 40 -2.13 9.47 -7.12
C VAL A 40 -2.73 10.81 -6.73
N SER A 41 -3.22 10.90 -5.49
CA SER A 41 -3.88 12.08 -4.92
C SER A 41 -2.94 12.90 -4.04
N ASP A 42 -3.44 14.05 -3.58
CA ASP A 42 -2.79 14.91 -2.60
C ASP A 42 -2.60 14.19 -1.23
N PRO A 43 -1.67 14.69 -0.39
CA PRO A 43 -1.40 14.08 0.91
C PRO A 43 -2.54 14.08 1.93
N THR A 44 -3.53 14.96 1.79
CA THR A 44 -4.63 15.08 2.77
C THR A 44 -5.82 14.20 2.43
N SER A 45 -5.80 13.55 1.27
CA SER A 45 -6.84 12.60 0.84
C SER A 45 -7.02 11.36 1.73
N SER A 46 -6.06 11.05 2.62
CA SER A 46 -6.21 10.02 3.65
C SER A 46 -5.32 10.26 4.87
N GLU A 47 -5.90 10.17 6.07
CA GLU A 47 -5.14 10.17 7.34
C GLU A 47 -4.29 8.91 7.53
N SER A 48 -4.71 7.78 6.96
CA SER A 48 -4.04 6.48 7.16
C SER A 48 -2.77 6.31 6.33
N ARG A 49 -2.49 7.22 5.38
CA ARG A 49 -1.29 7.19 4.52
C ARG A 49 -1.09 5.86 3.77
N VAL A 50 -2.18 5.15 3.50
CA VAL A 50 -2.22 3.93 2.66
C VAL A 50 -3.27 4.09 1.55
N PRO A 51 -3.20 3.29 0.47
CA PRO A 51 -4.20 3.34 -0.59
C PRO A 51 -5.63 3.08 -0.07
N PHE A 52 -6.62 3.54 -0.82
CA PHE A 52 -8.03 3.29 -0.54
C PHE A 52 -8.85 3.26 -1.84
N PHE A 53 -10.08 2.76 -1.79
CA PHE A 53 -10.96 2.84 -2.95
C PHE A 53 -11.69 4.18 -3.00
N SER A 54 -11.72 4.78 -4.19
CA SER A 54 -12.51 5.98 -4.49
C SER A 54 -13.95 5.83 -3.99
N ARG A 55 -14.45 6.88 -3.35
CA ARG A 55 -15.82 6.97 -2.81
C ARG A 55 -16.74 7.80 -3.69
N SER A 56 -16.27 8.19 -4.88
CA SER A 56 -17.00 9.04 -5.82
C SER A 56 -18.26 8.37 -6.38
N GLU A 57 -18.30 7.03 -6.39
CA GLU A 57 -19.49 6.22 -6.70
C GLU A 57 -19.74 5.22 -5.56
N PRO A 58 -20.53 5.55 -4.52
CA PRO A 58 -20.67 4.73 -3.30
C PRO A 58 -21.21 3.31 -3.52
N ALA A 59 -22.00 3.10 -4.57
CA ALA A 59 -22.55 1.80 -4.93
C ALA A 59 -21.57 0.93 -5.75
N LEU A 60 -20.39 1.46 -6.07
CA LEU A 60 -19.42 0.77 -6.89
C LEU A 60 -18.62 -0.24 -6.07
N LEU A 61 -18.54 -1.46 -6.59
CA LEU A 61 -17.73 -2.51 -5.98
C LEU A 61 -16.24 -2.19 -6.14
N GLU A 62 -15.45 -2.66 -5.16
CA GLU A 62 -14.00 -2.47 -5.06
C GLU A 62 -13.22 -2.93 -6.29
N ASP A 63 -13.70 -3.97 -6.99
CA ASP A 63 -13.08 -4.48 -8.22
C ASP A 63 -13.18 -3.48 -9.39
N LYS A 64 -14.14 -2.56 -9.32
CA LYS A 64 -14.42 -1.53 -10.34
C LYS A 64 -14.02 -0.13 -9.91
N ALA A 65 -13.90 0.13 -8.60
CA ALA A 65 -13.48 1.43 -8.06
C ALA A 65 -12.04 1.77 -8.41
N ILE A 66 -11.69 3.05 -8.49
CA ILE A 66 -10.29 3.50 -8.60
C ILE A 66 -9.58 3.26 -7.26
N VAL A 67 -8.33 2.78 -7.30
CA VAL A 67 -7.46 2.79 -6.12
C VAL A 67 -6.78 4.15 -6.03
N VAL A 68 -7.13 4.92 -5.01
CA VAL A 68 -6.55 6.22 -4.71
C VAL A 68 -5.32 6.03 -3.84
N MET A 69 -4.22 6.69 -4.19
CA MET A 69 -2.90 6.56 -3.59
C MET A 69 -2.47 7.94 -3.08
N PRO A 70 -2.65 8.24 -1.78
CA PRO A 70 -2.23 9.52 -1.22
C PRO A 70 -0.72 9.66 -1.34
N ARG A 71 -0.23 10.77 -1.90
CA ARG A 71 1.20 11.09 -1.81
C ARG A 71 1.55 11.40 -0.37
N THR A 72 2.59 10.80 0.19
CA THR A 72 2.89 10.92 1.64
C THR A 72 4.21 11.60 1.96
N GLN A 73 5.09 11.74 0.96
CA GLN A 73 6.40 12.40 1.05
C GLN A 73 6.32 13.80 0.47
N MET A 74 7.21 14.69 0.90
CA MET A 74 7.46 15.94 0.16
C MET A 74 8.02 15.64 -1.24
N ASP A 75 7.80 16.56 -2.18
CA ASP A 75 8.35 16.51 -3.53
C ASP A 75 9.37 17.63 -3.74
N ASP A 76 9.98 17.62 -4.92
CA ASP A 76 10.95 18.62 -5.34
C ASP A 76 10.41 20.05 -5.30
N LEU A 77 9.15 20.26 -5.67
CA LEU A 77 8.51 21.59 -5.56
C LEU A 77 8.32 22.01 -4.10
N ASN A 78 8.02 21.09 -3.19
CA ASN A 78 7.96 21.37 -1.76
C ASN A 78 9.33 21.85 -1.24
N TYR A 79 10.42 21.14 -1.57
CA TYR A 79 11.76 21.52 -1.13
C TYR A 79 12.21 22.87 -1.71
N LEU A 80 11.94 23.11 -3.00
CA LEU A 80 12.23 24.39 -3.66
C LEU A 80 11.41 25.54 -3.07
N GLY A 81 10.13 25.33 -2.80
CA GLY A 81 9.24 26.32 -2.19
C GLY A 81 9.67 26.70 -0.77
N LEU A 82 10.21 25.74 -0.02
CA LEU A 82 10.81 25.94 1.31
C LEU A 82 12.23 26.54 1.26
N LYS A 83 12.82 26.72 0.07
CA LYS A 83 14.18 27.25 -0.14
C LYS A 83 15.24 26.48 0.65
N LEU A 84 15.12 25.17 0.72
CA LEU A 84 16.06 24.34 1.46
C LEU A 84 17.40 24.24 0.73
N SER A 85 18.49 24.12 1.48
CA SER A 85 19.77 23.69 0.91
C SER A 85 19.73 22.23 0.50
N ASN A 86 20.67 21.80 -0.34
CA ASN A 86 20.79 20.39 -0.75
C ASN A 86 20.96 19.46 0.46
N GLU A 87 21.74 19.89 1.45
CA GLU A 87 21.97 19.15 2.70
C GLU A 87 20.65 19.00 3.46
N LYS A 88 19.90 20.09 3.63
CA LYS A 88 18.65 20.02 4.40
C LYS A 88 17.57 19.22 3.69
N ALA A 89 17.47 19.35 2.38
CA ALA A 89 16.55 18.53 1.58
C ALA A 89 16.96 17.05 1.60
N SER A 90 18.26 16.73 1.65
CA SER A 90 18.76 15.35 1.80
C SER A 90 18.39 14.76 3.16
N GLU A 91 18.47 15.55 4.23
CA GLU A 91 18.01 15.11 5.55
C GLU A 91 16.51 14.86 5.57
N LEU A 92 15.70 15.76 4.98
CA LEU A 92 14.24 15.64 5.01
C LEU A 92 13.74 14.47 4.17
N ILE A 93 14.28 14.23 2.97
CA ILE A 93 13.84 13.08 2.15
C ILE A 93 14.19 11.75 2.83
N ALA A 94 15.31 11.70 3.57
CA ALA A 94 15.67 10.54 4.37
C ALA A 94 14.75 10.35 5.58
N LEU A 95 14.39 11.44 6.26
CA LEU A 95 13.45 11.43 7.38
C LEU A 95 12.05 11.00 6.94
N ASP A 96 11.57 11.50 5.80
CA ASP A 96 10.30 11.10 5.20
C ASP A 96 10.29 9.59 4.91
N PHE A 97 11.39 9.04 4.38
CA PHE A 97 11.52 7.60 4.19
C PHE A 97 11.43 6.83 5.51
N ASP A 98 12.18 7.24 6.54
CA ASP A 98 12.21 6.56 7.83
C ASP A 98 10.84 6.54 8.50
N TYR A 99 10.15 7.68 8.48
CA TYR A 99 8.79 7.76 9.00
C TYR A 99 7.83 6.81 8.30
N LEU A 100 7.88 6.74 6.96
CA LEU A 100 7.01 5.85 6.20
C LEU A 100 7.34 4.38 6.40
N HIS A 101 8.63 4.05 6.51
CA HIS A 101 9.11 2.71 6.78
C HIS A 101 8.64 2.23 8.15
N GLU A 102 8.83 3.04 9.19
CA GLU A 102 8.37 2.74 10.55
C GLU A 102 6.85 2.60 10.64
N ALA A 103 6.11 3.46 9.92
CA ALA A 103 4.65 3.43 9.89
C ALA A 103 4.05 2.31 9.03
N GLY A 104 4.86 1.64 8.18
CA GLY A 104 4.35 0.72 7.17
C GLY A 104 3.41 1.38 6.15
N ALA A 105 3.66 2.66 5.86
CA ALA A 105 2.83 3.49 5.00
C ALA A 105 3.23 3.39 3.51
N LEU A 106 2.37 3.90 2.63
CA LEU A 106 2.72 4.08 1.22
C LEU A 106 3.72 5.23 1.08
N GLY A 107 4.80 5.05 0.34
CA GLY A 107 5.69 6.13 -0.10
C GLY A 107 5.52 6.45 -1.58
N VAL A 108 5.26 7.71 -1.89
CA VAL A 108 5.22 8.22 -3.29
C VAL A 108 6.08 9.47 -3.37
N LEU A 109 7.26 9.34 -4.01
CA LEU A 109 8.11 10.47 -4.35
C LEU A 109 7.71 10.99 -5.73
N SER A 110 7.12 12.18 -5.77
CA SER A 110 6.88 12.89 -7.04
C SER A 110 8.10 13.71 -7.41
N VAL A 111 8.43 13.72 -8.71
CA VAL A 111 9.60 14.43 -9.23
C VAL A 111 9.27 15.04 -10.59
N HIS A 112 9.86 16.20 -10.87
CA HIS A 112 9.75 16.91 -12.13
C HIS A 112 11.09 16.83 -12.86
N SER A 113 11.06 16.42 -14.13
CA SER A 113 12.27 16.19 -14.92
C SER A 113 13.17 17.43 -15.02
N GLN A 114 12.59 18.64 -14.94
CA GLN A 114 13.32 19.90 -14.93
C GLN A 114 14.30 20.01 -13.74
N ASN A 115 14.03 19.32 -12.63
CA ASN A 115 14.85 19.34 -11.43
C ASN A 115 16.00 18.30 -11.44
N TYR A 116 16.21 17.62 -12.57
CA TYR A 116 17.33 16.69 -12.83
C TYR A 116 18.44 17.30 -13.70
N GLY A 117 18.48 18.62 -13.88
CA GLY A 117 19.64 19.29 -14.46
C GLY A 117 20.93 19.04 -13.67
N ALA A 118 22.09 19.39 -14.23
CA ALA A 118 23.40 19.17 -13.60
C ALA A 118 23.49 19.72 -12.16
N ASP A 119 22.88 20.89 -11.93
CA ASP A 119 22.77 21.54 -10.61
C ASP A 119 21.35 21.41 -10.01
N GLY A 120 20.54 20.52 -10.57
CA GLY A 120 19.16 20.30 -10.16
C GLY A 120 19.11 19.58 -8.82
N LEU A 121 18.21 20.03 -7.94
CA LEU A 121 18.04 19.45 -6.60
C LEU A 121 17.90 17.92 -6.64
N MET A 122 17.08 17.39 -7.56
CA MET A 122 16.82 15.95 -7.63
C MET A 122 17.99 15.13 -8.18
N ALA A 123 18.91 15.74 -8.93
CA ALA A 123 20.16 15.09 -9.32
C ALA A 123 21.05 14.78 -8.10
N HIS A 124 20.96 15.60 -7.04
CA HIS A 124 21.66 15.38 -5.77
C HIS A 124 20.88 14.46 -4.82
N LEU A 125 19.56 14.64 -4.69
CA LEU A 125 18.75 13.90 -3.71
C LEU A 125 18.45 12.46 -4.11
N THR A 126 18.21 12.19 -5.39
CA THR A 126 17.72 10.88 -5.85
C THR A 126 18.75 9.74 -5.64
N PRO A 127 20.05 9.90 -5.97
CA PRO A 127 21.01 8.81 -5.81
C PRO A 127 21.15 8.25 -4.38
N PRO A 128 21.32 9.07 -3.32
CA PRO A 128 21.37 8.54 -1.95
C PRO A 128 20.01 7.98 -1.50
N TYR A 129 18.90 8.56 -1.94
CA TYR A 129 17.56 8.04 -1.65
C TYR A 129 17.35 6.63 -2.22
N VAL A 130 17.72 6.41 -3.49
CA VAL A 130 17.66 5.08 -4.13
C VAL A 130 18.57 4.08 -3.43
N LYS A 131 19.77 4.49 -2.99
CA LYS A 131 20.64 3.61 -2.19
C LYS A 131 19.99 3.19 -0.87
N ARG A 132 19.25 4.09 -0.22
CA ARG A 132 18.48 3.78 0.99
C ARG A 132 17.36 2.78 0.70
N LEU A 133 16.57 2.97 -0.37
CA LEU A 133 15.58 1.97 -0.80
C LEU A 133 16.22 0.59 -1.02
N GLN A 134 17.40 0.54 -1.62
CA GLN A 134 18.14 -0.70 -1.86
C GLN A 134 18.64 -1.39 -0.58
N SER A 135 18.99 -0.62 0.48
CA SER A 135 19.38 -1.20 1.77
C SER A 135 18.19 -1.81 2.51
N HIS A 136 16.97 -1.36 2.21
CA HIS A 136 15.71 -1.87 2.76
C HIS A 136 14.95 -2.80 1.79
N ARG A 137 15.62 -3.45 0.83
CA ARG A 137 14.96 -4.34 -0.13
C ARG A 137 14.27 -5.59 0.49
N ARG A 138 14.49 -5.85 1.78
CA ARG A 138 13.89 -6.99 2.50
C ARG A 138 12.55 -6.65 3.14
N ASP A 139 12.30 -5.37 3.38
CA ASP A 139 11.21 -4.83 4.18
C ASP A 139 10.51 -3.62 3.52
N VAL A 140 11.01 -3.15 2.37
CA VAL A 140 10.38 -2.17 1.49
C VAL A 140 10.09 -2.80 0.13
N TRP A 141 8.86 -2.61 -0.33
CA TRP A 141 8.42 -3.00 -1.66
C TRP A 141 8.38 -1.77 -2.58
N ALA A 142 9.36 -1.66 -3.48
CA ALA A 142 9.34 -0.67 -4.54
C ALA A 142 8.56 -1.22 -5.75
N ALA A 143 7.48 -0.54 -6.14
CA ALA A 143 6.57 -1.00 -7.17
C ALA A 143 5.96 0.17 -7.95
N SER A 144 5.48 -0.10 -9.15
CA SER A 144 4.67 0.84 -9.92
C SER A 144 3.27 1.03 -9.30
N GLY A 145 2.60 2.14 -9.62
CA GLY A 145 1.21 2.36 -9.22
C GLY A 145 0.27 1.26 -9.69
N ALA A 146 0.51 0.67 -10.88
CA ALA A 146 -0.29 -0.44 -11.38
C ALA A 146 -0.17 -1.69 -10.49
N GLU A 147 1.06 -2.07 -10.11
CA GLU A 147 1.30 -3.21 -9.22
C GLU A 147 0.70 -3.00 -7.82
N ILE A 148 0.83 -1.79 -7.26
CA ILE A 148 0.21 -1.44 -5.98
C ILE A 148 -1.31 -1.53 -6.09
N SER A 149 -1.90 -1.03 -7.18
CA SER A 149 -3.36 -1.09 -7.42
C SER A 149 -3.86 -2.54 -7.51
N ASP A 150 -3.17 -3.39 -8.26
CA ASP A 150 -3.55 -4.78 -8.42
C ASP A 150 -3.39 -5.55 -7.10
N TRP A 151 -2.29 -5.34 -6.37
CA TRP A 151 -2.11 -5.91 -5.05
C TRP A 151 -3.18 -5.46 -4.06
N TRP A 152 -3.50 -4.16 -4.04
CA TRP A 152 -4.51 -3.61 -3.11
C TRP A 152 -5.89 -4.23 -3.34
N ARG A 153 -6.28 -4.44 -4.60
CA ARG A 153 -7.54 -5.12 -4.95
C ARG A 153 -7.57 -6.58 -4.49
N VAL A 154 -6.46 -7.29 -4.65
CA VAL A 154 -6.37 -8.68 -4.20
C VAL A 154 -6.42 -8.74 -2.67
N ARG A 155 -5.65 -7.87 -1.98
CA ARG A 155 -5.66 -7.74 -0.51
C ARG A 155 -7.07 -7.53 0.00
N GLU A 156 -7.79 -6.56 -0.55
CA GLU A 156 -9.13 -6.22 -0.08
C GLU A 156 -10.11 -7.38 -0.28
N ARG A 157 -10.01 -8.13 -1.38
CA ARG A 157 -10.85 -9.31 -1.57
C ARG A 157 -10.57 -10.47 -0.60
N VAL A 158 -9.42 -10.49 0.08
CA VAL A 158 -9.19 -11.38 1.21
C VAL A 158 -9.90 -10.81 2.42
N ARG A 159 -10.98 -11.46 2.86
CA ARG A 159 -11.74 -11.04 4.03
C ARG A 159 -11.33 -11.82 5.25
N PHE A 160 -11.29 -11.13 6.37
CA PHE A 160 -11.06 -11.69 7.68
C PHE A 160 -12.29 -11.43 8.53
N GLN A 161 -12.73 -12.44 9.26
CA GLN A 161 -13.84 -12.34 10.18
C GLN A 161 -13.38 -12.80 11.56
N ASP A 162 -13.43 -11.88 12.51
CA ASP A 162 -13.18 -12.17 13.91
C ASP A 162 -14.20 -13.17 14.46
N GLY A 163 -13.70 -14.20 15.13
CA GLY A 163 -14.52 -15.07 15.96
C GLY A 163 -14.48 -14.62 17.42
N LYS A 164 -14.79 -15.55 18.31
CA LYS A 164 -14.80 -15.29 19.76
C LYS A 164 -13.45 -15.65 20.38
N LEU A 165 -13.00 -14.83 21.32
CA LEU A 165 -12.00 -15.21 22.32
C LEU A 165 -12.74 -15.90 23.49
N ILE A 166 -12.50 -17.20 23.69
CA ILE A 166 -13.06 -17.99 24.78
C ILE A 166 -11.90 -18.58 25.57
N GLY A 167 -11.70 -18.08 26.79
CA GLY A 167 -10.50 -18.41 27.58
C GLY A 167 -9.23 -17.94 26.86
N ASP A 168 -8.32 -18.87 26.60
CA ASP A 168 -7.06 -18.66 25.88
C ASP A 168 -7.19 -18.89 24.36
N LYS A 169 -8.39 -19.17 23.84
CA LYS A 169 -8.59 -19.54 22.43
C LYS A 169 -9.31 -18.46 21.64
N PHE A 170 -8.68 -17.99 20.57
CA PHE A 170 -9.28 -17.07 19.62
C PHE A 170 -9.59 -17.79 18.31
N SER A 171 -10.85 -17.74 17.87
CA SER A 171 -11.28 -18.29 16.58
C SER A 171 -11.36 -17.19 15.53
N PHE A 172 -11.10 -17.52 14.27
CA PHE A 172 -11.28 -16.59 13.14
C PHE A 172 -11.51 -17.33 11.82
N GLU A 173 -12.08 -16.63 10.85
CA GLU A 173 -12.27 -17.13 9.49
C GLU A 173 -11.54 -16.23 8.49
N VAL A 174 -10.91 -16.84 7.49
CA VAL A 174 -10.33 -16.17 6.33
C VAL A 174 -11.09 -16.61 5.08
N LYS A 175 -11.62 -15.64 4.33
CA LYS A 175 -12.23 -15.89 3.03
C LYS A 175 -11.31 -15.36 1.93
N ALA A 176 -10.88 -16.25 1.05
CA ALA A 176 -9.99 -15.92 -0.05
C ALA A 176 -10.73 -15.92 -1.40
N PRO A 177 -10.42 -14.98 -2.31
CA PRO A 177 -10.99 -14.95 -3.66
C PRO A 177 -10.41 -16.04 -4.59
N GLY A 178 -9.38 -16.77 -4.13
CA GLY A 178 -8.64 -17.77 -4.88
C GLY A 178 -7.37 -17.24 -5.53
N GLN A 179 -6.40 -18.13 -5.72
CA GLN A 179 -5.09 -17.86 -6.33
C GLN A 179 -4.31 -16.72 -5.65
N VAL A 180 -4.47 -16.57 -4.34
CA VAL A 180 -3.74 -15.54 -3.55
C VAL A 180 -2.60 -16.19 -2.80
N LYS A 181 -1.40 -15.61 -2.90
CA LYS A 181 -0.19 -16.09 -2.23
C LYS A 181 0.30 -15.06 -1.20
N GLY A 182 0.92 -15.53 -0.12
CA GLY A 182 1.62 -14.66 0.82
C GLY A 182 0.68 -13.83 1.69
N VAL A 183 -0.56 -14.30 1.86
CA VAL A 183 -1.51 -13.66 2.79
C VAL A 183 -0.90 -13.69 4.18
N THR A 184 -0.84 -12.52 4.81
CA THR A 184 -0.28 -12.35 6.15
C THR A 184 -1.24 -11.56 7.01
N PHE A 185 -1.55 -12.10 8.19
CA PHE A 185 -2.33 -11.39 9.21
C PHE A 185 -1.45 -11.12 10.43
N TYR A 186 -1.63 -9.94 11.02
CA TYR A 186 -1.01 -9.63 12.30
C TYR A 186 -1.97 -9.99 13.44
N VAL A 187 -1.45 -10.68 14.44
CA VAL A 187 -2.15 -11.03 15.67
C VAL A 187 -1.56 -10.20 16.79
N MET A 188 -2.40 -9.41 17.44
CA MET A 188 -2.05 -8.69 18.66
C MET A 188 -2.08 -9.65 19.85
N HIS A 189 -1.04 -9.59 20.68
CA HIS A 189 -0.97 -10.36 21.92
C HIS A 189 -1.86 -9.73 23.00
N PRO A 190 -2.47 -10.50 23.90
CA PRO A 190 -3.21 -9.97 25.05
C PRO A 190 -2.31 -9.24 26.06
N GLY A 191 -1.00 -9.46 25.99
CA GLY A 191 0.01 -8.79 26.80
C GLY A 191 1.41 -8.96 26.20
N ALA A 192 2.38 -8.21 26.72
CA ALA A 192 3.77 -8.32 26.30
C ALA A 192 4.30 -9.75 26.51
N ASN A 193 4.90 -10.31 25.47
CA ASN A 193 5.41 -11.70 25.41
C ASN A 193 4.34 -12.77 25.69
N MET A 194 3.07 -12.46 25.44
CA MET A 194 1.98 -13.43 25.42
C MET A 194 1.65 -13.83 23.98
N GLU A 195 2.66 -14.27 23.22
CA GLU A 195 2.44 -14.75 21.84
C GLU A 195 1.52 -15.98 21.78
N PRO A 196 0.75 -16.16 20.70
CA PRO A 196 0.06 -17.42 20.47
C PRO A 196 1.06 -18.59 20.50
N LYS A 197 0.71 -19.67 21.19
CA LYS A 197 1.50 -20.90 21.22
C LYS A 197 1.29 -21.76 19.99
N LYS A 198 0.09 -21.69 19.40
CA LYS A 198 -0.31 -22.55 18.28
C LYS A 198 -1.40 -21.91 17.44
N VAL A 199 -1.36 -22.20 16.14
CA VAL A 199 -2.48 -22.03 15.21
C VAL A 199 -2.89 -23.39 14.66
N VAL A 200 -4.18 -23.67 14.60
CA VAL A 200 -4.74 -24.89 14.01
C VAL A 200 -5.83 -24.54 13.02
N SER A 201 -5.94 -25.31 11.94
CA SER A 201 -7.15 -25.28 11.13
C SER A 201 -8.24 -26.11 11.79
N VAL A 202 -9.47 -25.62 11.71
CA VAL A 202 -10.68 -26.32 12.17
C VAL A 202 -11.14 -27.32 11.11
N GLN A 203 -10.76 -27.12 9.85
CA GLN A 203 -11.17 -27.96 8.71
C GLN A 203 -10.03 -28.90 8.30
N ALA A 204 -10.34 -30.18 8.11
CA ALA A 204 -9.36 -31.15 7.63
C ALA A 204 -8.84 -30.77 6.24
N GLY A 205 -7.52 -30.88 6.04
CA GLY A 205 -6.87 -30.59 4.75
C GLY A 205 -6.74 -29.11 4.40
N SER A 206 -7.14 -28.19 5.27
CA SER A 206 -6.95 -26.76 5.06
C SER A 206 -5.50 -26.30 5.31
N PRO A 207 -5.02 -25.29 4.58
CA PRO A 207 -3.68 -24.75 4.76
C PRO A 207 -3.53 -24.17 6.16
N VAL A 208 -2.47 -24.54 6.88
CA VAL A 208 -2.18 -24.00 8.20
C VAL A 208 -1.11 -22.91 8.07
N PRO A 209 -1.39 -21.67 8.48
CA PRO A 209 -0.40 -20.60 8.39
C PRO A 209 0.77 -20.86 9.34
N LYS A 210 1.95 -20.37 8.97
CA LYS A 210 3.11 -20.33 9.86
C LYS A 210 2.94 -19.18 10.84
N LEU A 211 3.08 -19.46 12.12
CA LEU A 211 3.15 -18.44 13.17
C LEU A 211 4.59 -17.97 13.35
N VAL A 212 4.81 -16.65 13.32
CA VAL A 212 6.13 -16.02 13.51
C VAL A 212 6.00 -14.86 14.48
N LYS A 213 6.75 -14.89 15.60
CA LYS A 213 6.84 -13.75 16.52
C LYS A 213 7.55 -12.59 15.84
N LEU A 214 6.99 -11.39 15.93
CA LEU A 214 7.58 -10.16 15.38
C LEU A 214 8.23 -9.33 16.49
N ASP A 215 7.51 -9.15 17.58
CA ASP A 215 7.96 -8.40 18.76
C ASP A 215 7.22 -8.87 20.02
N ALA A 216 7.34 -8.13 21.12
CA ALA A 216 6.67 -8.45 22.38
C ALA A 216 5.13 -8.42 22.28
N TRP A 217 4.54 -7.70 21.33
CA TRP A 217 3.11 -7.44 21.24
C TRP A 217 2.45 -8.07 20.03
N ARG A 218 3.22 -8.57 19.06
CA ARG A 218 2.70 -9.01 17.77
C ARG A 218 3.35 -10.28 17.26
N SER A 219 2.53 -11.08 16.59
CA SER A 219 2.95 -12.21 15.75
C SER A 219 2.31 -12.11 14.37
N ALA A 220 2.95 -12.67 13.35
CA ALA A 220 2.42 -12.84 12.01
C ALA A 220 1.92 -14.27 11.78
N LEU A 221 0.75 -14.40 11.15
CA LEU A 221 0.25 -15.63 10.55
C LEU A 221 0.50 -15.56 9.05
N ILE A 222 1.44 -16.37 8.55
CA ILE A 222 1.91 -16.32 7.16
C ILE A 222 1.42 -17.55 6.40
N PHE A 223 0.57 -17.34 5.39
CA PHE A 223 0.13 -18.38 4.47
C PHE A 223 1.16 -18.54 3.34
N SER A 224 2.05 -19.51 3.50
CA SER A 224 3.09 -19.83 2.51
C SER A 224 2.53 -20.47 1.23
N GLU A 225 1.43 -21.20 1.37
CA GLU A 225 0.72 -21.86 0.27
C GLU A 225 -0.24 -20.90 -0.44
N VAL A 226 -0.58 -21.23 -1.68
CA VAL A 226 -1.60 -20.49 -2.44
C VAL A 226 -2.96 -20.83 -1.86
N LEU A 227 -3.71 -19.81 -1.43
CA LEU A 227 -5.08 -19.97 -0.99
C LEU A 227 -6.00 -20.11 -2.20
N SER A 228 -6.68 -21.25 -2.28
CA SER A 228 -7.78 -21.47 -3.22
C SER A 228 -9.01 -20.62 -2.84
N ALA A 229 -9.99 -20.54 -3.73
CA ALA A 229 -11.22 -19.84 -3.41
C ALA A 229 -11.98 -20.61 -2.32
N GLY A 230 -12.38 -19.94 -1.25
CA GLY A 230 -13.06 -20.59 -0.14
C GLY A 230 -13.00 -19.83 1.17
N SER A 231 -13.55 -20.47 2.20
CA SER A 231 -13.58 -20.02 3.59
C SER A 231 -12.78 -20.99 4.46
N TYR A 232 -11.84 -20.46 5.22
CA TYR A 232 -10.90 -21.22 6.03
C TYR A 232 -11.05 -20.82 7.50
N ALA A 233 -11.41 -21.77 8.35
CA ALA A 233 -11.59 -21.55 9.78
C ALA A 233 -10.36 -21.97 10.59
N PHE A 234 -9.97 -21.12 11.53
CA PHE A 234 -8.77 -21.29 12.36
C PHE A 234 -9.04 -21.02 13.83
N ALA A 235 -8.17 -21.57 14.68
CA ALA A 235 -8.11 -21.23 16.09
C ALA A 235 -6.65 -21.00 16.54
N LEU A 236 -6.44 -19.95 17.32
CA LEU A 236 -5.23 -19.66 18.06
C LEU A 236 -5.41 -20.04 19.52
N SER A 237 -4.32 -20.47 20.17
CA SER A 237 -4.24 -20.59 21.63
C SER A 237 -3.08 -19.76 22.14
N PHE A 238 -3.29 -18.92 23.16
CA PHE A 238 -2.29 -18.07 23.80
C PHE A 238 -1.61 -18.72 25.01
#